data_AF-A0A5N0T9A2-F1
#
_entry.id   AF-A0A5N0T9A2-F1
#
_cell.length_a   1.000
_cell.length_b   1.000
_cell.length_c   1.000
_cell.angle_alpha   90.00
_cell.angle_beta   90.00
_cell.angle_gamma   90.00
#
_symmetry.space_group_name_H-M   'P 1'
#
loop_
_entity.id
_entity.type
_entity.pdbx_description
1 polymer ?
#
loop_
_entity_poly.entity_id
_entity_poly.type
_entity_poly.pdbx_seq_one_letter_code
_entity_poly.pdbx_strand_id
1 'polypeptide(L)'
;MKFSIYGRRKFARPQDKAHDMTEFIPENRVQQGKLPDDHDLFVTVRRHAWKATALAVAVLASACGTTPASAPASPGINPSTPAGAETFKANILAFGDTGYDYDWLEADDYEDPLDARTYIVGELDDWIEDNMPIQEFRLSPFHFAEQTGGWVPASGMWPVARAIQDWCASPDRCDFGVMLGDNIYPSGATVGADGRDDAARFDDLMNKPYIGLQEQDEDFVIYPVMGNHDWETSREGAEAQLAYLQASPLYRMDGFWWKSEPVPGVEVFGIDTTLLLSAFEEPEYAFADDGTPVHTGEIDEADPWTVPRGAERDQVAWLAKALAESDAHWKIVIAHHPLWSGSGGKYEQAKVLREQLYPALCRYADMFLAGHEHTLEVHMDDCRDGLGQPDDRPLMTLVSGAAGKQRALHSTFMDYLDRTYPQKETLYARGQVWGFATLELGEDEAEVTLLAIPDDGSSAIDEVFTHRFKRRSGRDAGALTQASP
;
A
#
# COMPACT_ATOMS: atom_id res chain seq x y z
N MET A 1 21.96 -17.77 7.14
CA MET A 1 21.50 -17.91 5.73
C MET A 1 20.23 -18.74 5.75
N LYS A 2 19.12 -18.05 5.98
CA LYS A 2 17.73 -18.43 5.77
C LYS A 2 16.90 -17.30 6.38
N PHE A 3 16.54 -16.33 5.55
CA PHE A 3 15.39 -15.46 5.77
C PHE A 3 14.75 -15.39 4.40
N SER A 4 13.58 -15.99 4.31
CA SER A 4 12.64 -15.78 3.23
C SER A 4 11.37 -15.44 3.97
N ILE A 5 10.65 -14.45 3.46
CA ILE A 5 9.29 -14.14 3.90
C ILE A 5 8.33 -15.27 3.46
N TYR A 6 8.88 -16.34 2.85
CA TYR A 6 8.43 -17.72 2.92
C TYR A 6 9.44 -18.57 3.71
N GLY A 7 9.20 -18.78 5.01
CA GLY A 7 10.03 -19.64 5.85
C GLY A 7 9.99 -21.12 5.43
N ARG A 8 10.56 -21.52 4.29
CA ARG A 8 10.70 -22.92 3.88
C ARG A 8 11.61 -23.65 4.87
N ARG A 9 11.03 -24.32 5.87
CA ARG A 9 11.76 -25.32 6.67
C ARG A 9 12.13 -26.49 5.75
N LYS A 10 13.41 -26.91 5.79
CA LYS A 10 13.92 -28.03 4.98
C LYS A 10 13.12 -29.30 5.33
N PHE A 11 12.32 -29.81 4.40
CA PHE A 11 11.69 -31.12 4.55
C PHE A 11 12.78 -32.21 4.60
N ALA A 12 12.99 -32.79 5.78
CA ALA A 12 13.68 -34.06 5.90
C ALA A 12 12.77 -35.16 5.33
N ARG A 13 13.25 -35.88 4.31
CA ARG A 13 12.53 -37.01 3.70
C ARG A 13 12.10 -38.03 4.77
N PRO A 14 10.83 -38.43 4.85
CA PRO A 14 10.47 -39.63 5.60
C PRO A 14 10.97 -40.85 4.82
N GLN A 15 11.88 -41.62 5.44
CA GLN A 15 12.18 -42.97 5.00
C GLN A 15 10.96 -43.87 5.21
N ASP A 16 10.63 -44.61 4.16
CA ASP A 16 9.95 -45.91 4.14
C ASP A 16 8.72 -46.12 5.04
N LYS A 17 7.52 -45.96 4.46
CA LYS A 17 6.46 -46.99 4.55
C LYS A 17 5.65 -47.03 3.25
N ALA A 18 5.88 -48.07 2.47
CA ALA A 18 5.08 -48.43 1.31
C ALA A 18 3.64 -48.74 1.75
N HIS A 19 2.67 -48.01 1.21
CA HIS A 19 1.31 -48.49 1.06
C HIS A 19 1.02 -48.67 -0.43
N ASP A 20 0.85 -49.93 -0.78
CA ASP A 20 0.46 -50.45 -2.08
C ASP A 20 -0.95 -49.97 -2.43
N MET A 21 -1.06 -49.26 -3.55
CA MET A 21 -2.32 -48.88 -4.20
C MET A 21 -2.13 -49.09 -5.71
N THR A 22 -1.81 -50.31 -6.13
CA THR A 22 -2.11 -50.74 -7.50
C THR A 22 -3.62 -50.93 -7.63
N GLU A 23 -4.32 -50.00 -8.29
CA GLU A 23 -5.43 -50.29 -9.21
C GLU A 23 -5.96 -49.00 -9.86
N PHE A 24 -6.29 -49.11 -11.15
CA PHE A 24 -6.85 -48.11 -12.08
C PHE A 24 -5.86 -47.21 -12.85
N ILE A 25 -5.26 -47.80 -13.89
CA ILE A 25 -4.89 -47.10 -15.12
C ILE A 25 -6.06 -47.24 -16.11
N PRO A 26 -6.57 -46.14 -16.69
CA PRO A 26 -7.00 -46.17 -18.08
C PRO A 26 -6.21 -45.19 -18.96
N GLU A 27 -6.05 -45.63 -20.20
CA GLU A 27 -5.19 -45.10 -21.25
C GLU A 27 -5.52 -43.68 -21.72
N ASN A 28 -4.44 -43.00 -22.15
CA ASN A 28 -4.37 -41.82 -23.00
C ASN A 28 -5.62 -41.48 -23.83
N ARG A 29 -6.14 -40.27 -23.60
CA ARG A 29 -6.67 -39.43 -24.69
C ARG A 29 -6.38 -37.96 -24.40
N VAL A 30 -5.54 -37.36 -25.23
CA VAL A 30 -5.25 -35.92 -25.26
C VAL A 30 -6.55 -35.15 -25.51
N GLN A 31 -6.95 -34.30 -24.57
CA GLN A 31 -7.83 -33.16 -24.82
C GLN A 31 -7.29 -31.96 -24.07
N GLN A 32 -7.04 -30.87 -24.80
CA GLN A 32 -6.83 -29.54 -24.25
C GLN A 32 -8.09 -29.14 -23.49
N GLY A 33 -8.03 -29.12 -22.17
CA GLY A 33 -9.07 -28.59 -21.31
C GLY A 33 -8.75 -27.15 -20.94
N LYS A 34 -9.49 -26.20 -21.53
CA LYS A 34 -9.67 -24.87 -20.91
C LYS A 34 -10.27 -25.08 -19.52
N LEU A 35 -9.71 -24.42 -18.51
CA LEU A 35 -10.41 -24.23 -17.24
C LEU A 35 -11.69 -23.42 -17.50
N PRO A 36 -12.79 -23.70 -16.79
CA PRO A 36 -14.06 -23.00 -17.00
C PRO A 36 -13.92 -21.53 -16.63
N ASP A 37 -14.17 -20.66 -17.61
CA ASP A 37 -14.55 -19.26 -17.38
C ASP A 37 -15.91 -19.24 -16.63
N ASP A 38 -16.10 -18.25 -15.76
CA ASP A 38 -17.25 -18.01 -14.86
C ASP A 38 -17.24 -18.69 -13.48
N HIS A 39 -16.48 -18.07 -12.56
CA HIS A 39 -16.94 -17.88 -11.19
C HIS A 39 -16.73 -16.42 -10.77
N ASP A 40 -17.63 -15.54 -11.23
CA ASP A 40 -17.87 -14.23 -10.61
C ASP A 40 -18.45 -14.44 -9.19
N LEU A 41 -17.56 -14.73 -8.23
CA LEU A 41 -17.81 -14.57 -6.81
C LEU A 41 -17.03 -13.34 -6.34
N PHE A 42 -17.56 -12.17 -6.69
CA PHE A 42 -17.19 -10.92 -6.03
C PHE A 42 -17.67 -10.99 -4.58
N VAL A 43 -16.75 -11.19 -3.63
CA VAL A 43 -17.01 -10.94 -2.22
C VAL A 43 -16.71 -9.46 -1.98
N THR A 44 -17.67 -8.59 -2.29
CA THR A 44 -17.69 -7.22 -1.78
C THR A 44 -18.26 -7.24 -0.36
N VAL A 45 -17.43 -7.09 0.67
CA VAL A 45 -17.93 -6.98 2.05
C VAL A 45 -18.12 -5.49 2.40
N ARG A 46 -19.40 -5.17 2.69
CA ARG A 46 -19.95 -4.01 3.43
C ARG A 46 -19.87 -2.62 2.77
N ARG A 47 -21.00 -2.21 2.16
CA ARG A 47 -21.45 -0.81 2.17
C ARG A 47 -22.41 -0.61 3.35
N HIS A 48 -22.03 0.20 4.35
CA HIS A 48 -22.98 0.66 5.36
C HIS A 48 -23.85 1.79 4.77
N ALA A 49 -25.11 1.48 4.44
CA ALA A 49 -26.07 2.47 3.96
C ALA A 49 -26.61 3.31 5.13
N TRP A 50 -26.18 4.57 5.22
CA TRP A 50 -26.81 5.57 6.08
C TRP A 50 -28.18 5.96 5.51
N LYS A 51 -29.26 5.68 6.25
CA LYS A 51 -30.61 6.13 5.88
C LYS A 51 -30.78 7.62 6.20
N ALA A 52 -30.45 8.50 5.26
CA ALA A 52 -30.92 9.88 5.27
C ALA A 52 -32.39 9.93 4.79
N THR A 53 -33.30 10.38 5.66
CA THR A 53 -34.71 10.55 5.32
C THR A 53 -34.90 11.95 4.74
N ALA A 54 -34.98 12.08 3.41
CA ALA A 54 -35.28 13.35 2.74
C ALA A 54 -36.79 13.54 2.59
N LEU A 55 -37.33 14.59 3.21
CA LEU A 55 -38.72 15.01 3.06
C LEU A 55 -38.81 15.95 1.85
N ALA A 56 -39.40 15.48 0.75
CA ALA A 56 -39.65 16.31 -0.44
C ALA A 56 -40.93 17.15 -0.25
N VAL A 57 -40.81 18.48 -0.32
CA VAL A 57 -41.94 19.40 -0.47
C VAL A 57 -41.86 20.02 -1.86
N ALA A 58 -42.78 19.62 -2.74
CA ALA A 58 -42.98 20.21 -4.05
C ALA A 58 -43.90 21.44 -3.93
N VAL A 59 -43.47 22.59 -4.45
CA VAL A 59 -44.36 23.72 -4.74
C VAL A 59 -44.15 24.14 -6.20
N LEU A 60 -45.18 23.88 -6.99
CA LEU A 60 -45.40 24.42 -8.34
C LEU A 60 -46.14 25.75 -8.22
N ALA A 61 -45.65 26.80 -8.86
CA ALA A 61 -46.47 27.92 -9.29
C ALA A 61 -45.86 28.63 -10.51
N SER A 62 -46.51 28.44 -11.66
CA SER A 62 -46.34 29.23 -12.87
C SER A 62 -47.21 30.48 -12.81
N ALA A 63 -46.71 31.65 -13.25
CA ALA A 63 -47.54 32.68 -13.89
C ALA A 63 -46.70 33.73 -14.62
N CYS A 64 -47.17 34.08 -15.82
CA CYS A 64 -46.69 35.08 -16.76
C CYS A 64 -46.66 36.52 -16.22
N GLY A 65 -45.83 37.38 -16.83
CA GLY A 65 -45.92 38.83 -16.70
C GLY A 65 -44.93 39.60 -17.56
N THR A 66 -45.46 40.24 -18.60
CA THR A 66 -44.85 41.12 -19.62
C THR A 66 -43.95 42.26 -19.13
N THR A 67 -42.96 42.60 -19.97
CA THR A 67 -42.08 43.79 -19.95
C THR A 67 -42.84 45.13 -20.06
N PRO A 68 -42.24 46.24 -19.59
CA PRO A 68 -41.85 47.30 -20.54
C PRO A 68 -40.46 47.90 -20.29
N ALA A 69 -39.88 48.43 -21.37
CA ALA A 69 -38.58 49.09 -21.43
C ALA A 69 -38.61 50.56 -20.93
N SER A 70 -37.51 51.06 -20.35
CA SER A 70 -37.01 52.43 -20.63
C SER A 70 -35.61 52.73 -20.05
N ALA A 71 -34.87 53.48 -20.88
CA ALA A 71 -33.77 54.44 -20.63
C ALA A 71 -32.32 53.96 -20.38
N PRO A 72 -31.32 54.62 -21.03
CA PRO A 72 -29.90 54.24 -20.98
C PRO A 72 -29.18 54.89 -19.80
N ALA A 73 -28.29 54.14 -19.14
CA ALA A 73 -27.39 54.65 -18.11
C ALA A 73 -25.92 54.47 -18.56
N SER A 74 -25.13 55.51 -18.27
CA SER A 74 -23.71 55.75 -18.55
C SER A 74 -22.76 54.59 -18.23
N PRO A 75 -21.53 54.57 -18.80
CA PRO A 75 -20.56 53.49 -18.57
C PRO A 75 -20.02 53.56 -17.15
N GLY A 76 -20.63 52.78 -16.27
CA GLY A 76 -20.12 52.48 -14.93
C GLY A 76 -18.96 51.50 -15.04
N ILE A 77 -17.87 51.86 -14.39
CA ILE A 77 -16.70 51.02 -14.14
C ILE A 77 -17.18 49.67 -13.59
N ASN A 78 -16.91 48.59 -14.33
CA ASN A 78 -17.11 47.24 -13.83
C ASN A 78 -16.30 47.11 -12.52
N PRO A 79 -16.91 46.78 -11.37
CA PRO A 79 -16.15 46.15 -10.33
C PRO A 79 -15.68 44.83 -10.94
N SER A 80 -14.37 44.71 -11.14
CA SER A 80 -13.74 43.43 -11.38
C SER A 80 -14.27 42.47 -10.33
N THR A 81 -15.10 41.53 -10.77
CA THR A 81 -15.29 40.25 -10.08
C THR A 81 -13.90 39.80 -9.66
N PRO A 82 -13.63 39.54 -8.37
CA PRO A 82 -12.40 38.87 -8.01
C PRO A 82 -12.32 37.64 -8.91
N ALA A 83 -11.23 37.48 -9.63
CA ALA A 83 -10.90 36.20 -10.25
C ALA A 83 -11.17 35.13 -9.19
N GLY A 84 -12.00 34.14 -9.52
CA GLY A 84 -12.38 33.09 -8.57
C GLY A 84 -11.10 32.62 -7.90
N ALA A 85 -11.08 32.67 -6.57
CA ALA A 85 -9.97 32.10 -5.82
C ALA A 85 -9.83 30.67 -6.33
N GLU A 86 -8.70 30.35 -6.97
CA GLU A 86 -8.44 28.97 -7.35
C GLU A 86 -8.48 28.17 -6.06
N THR A 87 -9.43 27.25 -6.01
CA THR A 87 -9.60 26.32 -4.89
C THR A 87 -8.35 25.46 -4.84
N PHE A 88 -7.70 25.35 -3.68
CA PHE A 88 -6.55 24.48 -3.50
C PHE A 88 -6.84 23.09 -4.08
N LYS A 89 -5.94 22.58 -4.94
CA LYS A 89 -6.04 21.24 -5.51
C LYS A 89 -4.66 20.63 -5.65
N ALA A 90 -4.52 19.36 -5.28
CA ALA A 90 -3.34 18.54 -5.57
C ALA A 90 -3.76 17.07 -5.77
N ASN A 91 -3.13 16.37 -6.70
CA ASN A 91 -3.45 14.99 -7.06
C ASN A 91 -2.20 14.13 -6.92
N ILE A 92 -2.31 13.06 -6.15
CA ILE A 92 -1.18 12.24 -5.74
C ILE A 92 -1.40 10.82 -6.24
N LEU A 93 -0.39 10.28 -6.91
CA LEU A 93 -0.28 8.86 -7.21
C LEU A 93 0.36 8.13 -6.00
N ALA A 94 -0.21 7.03 -5.53
CA ALA A 94 0.33 6.24 -4.41
C ALA A 94 0.38 4.75 -4.74
N PHE A 95 1.56 4.12 -4.61
CA PHE A 95 1.80 2.72 -4.92
C PHE A 95 3.06 2.21 -4.21
N GLY A 96 3.16 0.92 -3.94
CA GLY A 96 4.33 0.28 -3.31
C GLY A 96 4.43 -1.19 -3.69
N ASP A 97 5.50 -1.85 -3.23
CA ASP A 97 5.77 -3.27 -3.48
C ASP A 97 5.84 -3.57 -4.99
N THR A 98 6.65 -2.78 -5.68
CA THR A 98 6.90 -2.90 -7.11
C THR A 98 8.24 -3.59 -7.35
N GLY A 99 8.75 -3.63 -8.58
CA GLY A 99 10.12 -4.08 -8.82
C GLY A 99 10.31 -5.60 -8.74
N TYR A 100 9.23 -6.39 -8.87
CA TYR A 100 9.31 -7.83 -9.06
C TYR A 100 9.27 -8.15 -10.54
N ASP A 101 10.37 -8.64 -11.11
CA ASP A 101 10.48 -9.01 -12.53
C ASP A 101 11.14 -10.38 -12.67
N TYR A 102 10.79 -11.10 -13.73
CA TYR A 102 11.28 -12.47 -13.95
C TYR A 102 12.78 -12.51 -14.29
N ASP A 103 13.38 -11.44 -14.79
CA ASP A 103 14.83 -11.35 -14.95
C ASP A 103 15.55 -11.22 -13.58
N TRP A 104 14.79 -10.86 -12.54
CA TRP A 104 15.26 -10.57 -11.20
C TRP A 104 14.69 -11.53 -10.16
N LEU A 105 14.81 -12.85 -10.37
CA LEU A 105 14.32 -13.89 -9.43
C LEU A 105 15.30 -14.26 -8.31
N GLU A 106 14.77 -14.87 -7.24
CA GLU A 106 15.52 -15.38 -6.08
C GLU A 106 16.45 -16.52 -6.47
N ALA A 107 17.54 -16.72 -5.72
CA ALA A 107 18.48 -17.82 -5.96
C ALA A 107 17.78 -19.19 -5.89
N ASP A 108 16.87 -19.37 -4.92
CA ASP A 108 16.12 -20.60 -4.72
C ASP A 108 15.23 -20.96 -5.93
N ASP A 109 14.75 -19.97 -6.70
CA ASP A 109 13.99 -20.23 -7.92
C ASP A 109 14.84 -20.93 -9.00
N TYR A 110 16.15 -20.65 -9.03
CA TYR A 110 17.11 -21.31 -9.94
C TYR A 110 17.62 -22.65 -9.39
N GLU A 111 17.83 -22.74 -8.07
CA GLU A 111 18.40 -23.93 -7.42
C GLU A 111 17.37 -25.06 -7.30
N ASP A 112 16.12 -24.74 -6.98
CA ASP A 112 15.03 -25.68 -6.71
C ASP A 112 13.75 -25.30 -7.49
N PRO A 113 13.76 -25.35 -8.84
CA PRO A 113 12.62 -24.95 -9.65
C PRO A 113 11.40 -25.85 -9.39
N LEU A 114 10.26 -25.21 -9.12
CA LEU A 114 9.02 -25.90 -8.80
C LEU A 114 8.26 -26.33 -10.07
N ASP A 115 7.77 -27.56 -10.10
CA ASP A 115 6.71 -27.94 -11.02
C ASP A 115 5.35 -27.35 -10.59
N ALA A 116 4.40 -27.24 -11.52
CA ALA A 116 3.10 -26.61 -11.25
C ALA A 116 2.34 -27.26 -10.10
N ARG A 117 2.41 -28.59 -9.96
CA ARG A 117 1.69 -29.31 -8.90
C ARG A 117 2.31 -28.98 -7.55
N THR A 118 3.64 -28.97 -7.47
CA THR A 118 4.36 -28.64 -6.23
C THR A 118 4.11 -27.19 -5.82
N TYR A 119 4.10 -26.25 -6.78
CA TYR A 119 3.73 -24.85 -6.52
C TYR A 119 2.32 -24.73 -5.92
N ILE A 120 1.31 -25.29 -6.60
CA ILE A 120 -0.10 -25.18 -6.17
C ILE A 120 -0.33 -25.83 -4.79
N VAL A 121 0.32 -26.98 -4.54
CA VAL A 121 0.21 -27.64 -3.23
C VAL A 121 0.87 -26.81 -2.14
N GLY A 122 2.01 -26.18 -2.42
CA GLY A 122 2.66 -25.26 -1.47
C GLY A 122 1.75 -24.10 -1.07
N GLU A 123 1.15 -23.41 -2.04
CA GLU A 123 0.21 -22.32 -1.77
C GLU A 123 -1.01 -22.75 -0.94
N LEU A 124 -1.49 -24.00 -1.14
CA LEU A 124 -2.58 -24.56 -0.35
C LEU A 124 -2.12 -24.96 1.06
N ASP A 125 -0.92 -25.49 1.20
CA ASP A 125 -0.35 -25.87 2.50
C ASP A 125 -0.13 -24.60 3.36
N ASP A 126 0.44 -23.53 2.79
CA ASP A 126 0.59 -22.23 3.44
C ASP A 126 -0.77 -21.67 3.87
N TRP A 127 -1.79 -21.75 3.00
CA TRP A 127 -3.15 -21.32 3.33
C TRP A 127 -3.74 -22.05 4.55
N ILE A 128 -3.47 -23.35 4.65
CA ILE A 128 -3.93 -24.18 5.77
C ILE A 128 -3.11 -23.88 7.03
N GLU A 129 -1.80 -23.68 6.91
CA GLU A 129 -0.91 -23.33 8.03
C GLU A 129 -1.33 -22.00 8.68
N ASP A 130 -1.73 -21.02 7.86
CA ASP A 130 -2.22 -19.71 8.32
C ASP A 130 -3.64 -19.77 8.90
N ASN A 131 -4.28 -20.94 8.96
CA ASN A 131 -5.67 -21.13 9.40
C ASN A 131 -6.65 -20.20 8.67
N MET A 132 -6.41 -19.95 7.38
CA MET A 132 -7.33 -19.20 6.54
C MET A 132 -8.55 -20.04 6.13
N PRO A 133 -9.75 -19.46 5.99
CA PRO A 133 -10.94 -20.21 5.59
C PRO A 133 -10.78 -20.88 4.22
N ILE A 134 -10.84 -22.22 4.17
CA ILE A 134 -10.59 -22.99 2.94
C ILE A 134 -11.57 -22.65 1.80
N GLN A 135 -12.77 -22.15 2.11
CA GLN A 135 -13.76 -21.74 1.12
C GLN A 135 -13.35 -20.43 0.40
N GLU A 136 -12.39 -19.70 0.95
CA GLU A 136 -11.87 -18.46 0.40
C GLU A 136 -10.55 -18.65 -0.35
N PHE A 137 -9.99 -19.87 -0.37
CA PHE A 137 -8.75 -20.18 -1.08
C PHE A 137 -8.86 -19.79 -2.55
N ARG A 138 -7.95 -18.92 -2.96
CA ARG A 138 -7.75 -18.50 -4.33
C ARG A 138 -6.26 -18.53 -4.60
N LEU A 139 -5.89 -19.19 -5.68
CA LEU A 139 -4.51 -19.23 -6.13
C LEU A 139 -4.18 -17.89 -6.78
N SER A 140 -3.12 -17.23 -6.29
CA SER A 140 -2.57 -16.05 -6.96
C SER A 140 -2.10 -16.40 -8.37
N PRO A 141 -2.13 -15.46 -9.32
CA PRO A 141 -1.60 -15.72 -10.66
C PRO A 141 -0.12 -16.13 -10.57
N PHE A 142 0.26 -17.11 -11.38
CA PHE A 142 1.60 -17.70 -11.39
C PHE A 142 2.10 -17.88 -12.83
N HIS A 143 3.42 -17.83 -13.01
CA HIS A 143 4.10 -17.77 -14.30
C HIS A 143 5.16 -18.85 -14.42
N PHE A 144 5.29 -19.44 -15.61
CA PHE A 144 6.39 -20.35 -15.91
C PHE A 144 7.62 -19.55 -16.36
N ALA A 145 8.61 -19.44 -15.48
CA ALA A 145 9.86 -18.73 -15.75
C ALA A 145 10.81 -19.62 -16.56
N GLU A 146 10.97 -19.32 -17.86
CA GLU A 146 11.79 -20.11 -18.78
C GLU A 146 13.27 -20.22 -18.33
N GLN A 147 13.78 -19.15 -17.72
CA GLN A 147 15.15 -19.01 -17.23
C GLN A 147 15.46 -19.88 -16.00
N THR A 148 14.45 -20.25 -15.21
CA THR A 148 14.61 -21.19 -14.08
C THR A 148 14.10 -22.59 -14.42
N GLY A 149 13.17 -22.70 -15.38
CA GLY A 149 12.47 -23.94 -15.70
C GLY A 149 11.39 -24.30 -14.67
N GLY A 150 11.00 -23.37 -13.80
CA GLY A 150 10.03 -23.55 -12.73
C GLY A 150 8.86 -22.56 -12.77
N TRP A 151 7.87 -22.79 -11.91
CA TRP A 151 6.75 -21.87 -11.70
C TRP A 151 7.04 -20.94 -10.54
N VAL A 152 6.79 -19.65 -10.75
CA VAL A 152 6.97 -18.54 -9.80
C VAL A 152 5.69 -17.71 -9.72
N PRO A 153 5.51 -16.85 -8.69
CA PRO A 153 4.42 -15.88 -8.69
C PRO A 153 4.44 -15.02 -9.95
N ALA A 154 3.27 -14.69 -10.51
CA ALA A 154 3.20 -13.76 -11.62
C ALA A 154 3.51 -12.33 -11.14
N SER A 155 4.08 -11.51 -12.03
CA SER A 155 4.45 -10.13 -11.75
C SER A 155 3.39 -9.15 -12.24
N GLY A 156 3.00 -8.25 -11.33
CA GLY A 156 2.17 -7.08 -11.61
C GLY A 156 2.95 -5.86 -12.07
N MET A 157 4.29 -5.86 -11.96
CA MET A 157 5.13 -4.65 -12.11
C MET A 157 4.83 -3.91 -13.41
N TRP A 158 4.89 -4.63 -14.54
CA TRP A 158 4.68 -4.04 -15.86
C TRP A 158 3.21 -3.67 -16.15
N PRO A 159 2.21 -4.54 -15.90
CA PRO A 159 0.80 -4.17 -16.04
C PRO A 159 0.42 -2.91 -15.23
N VAL A 160 0.84 -2.84 -13.96
CA VAL A 160 0.52 -1.71 -13.08
C VAL A 160 1.29 -0.46 -13.48
N ALA A 161 2.58 -0.55 -13.80
CA ALA A 161 3.36 0.62 -14.24
C ALA A 161 2.79 1.24 -15.53
N ARG A 162 2.35 0.42 -16.49
CA ARG A 162 1.64 0.90 -17.69
C ARG A 162 0.31 1.57 -17.33
N ALA A 163 -0.48 0.97 -16.44
CA ALA A 163 -1.75 1.54 -16.03
C ALA A 163 -1.56 2.90 -15.30
N ILE A 164 -0.54 3.01 -14.46
CA ILE A 164 -0.12 4.26 -13.83
C ILE A 164 0.21 5.32 -14.89
N GLN A 165 1.04 4.97 -15.87
CA GLN A 165 1.42 5.87 -16.95
C GLN A 165 0.21 6.32 -17.79
N ASP A 166 -0.69 5.39 -18.12
CA ASP A 166 -1.93 5.68 -18.87
C ASP A 166 -2.88 6.57 -18.08
N TRP A 167 -2.97 6.36 -16.75
CA TRP A 167 -3.77 7.19 -15.86
C TRP A 167 -3.22 8.62 -15.78
N CYS A 168 -1.93 8.77 -15.47
CA CYS A 168 -1.28 10.07 -15.30
C CYS A 168 -1.12 10.86 -16.62
N ALA A 169 -1.26 10.22 -17.78
CA ALA A 169 -1.27 10.90 -19.08
C ALA A 169 -2.42 11.92 -19.24
N SER A 170 -3.49 11.79 -18.44
CA SER A 170 -4.56 12.78 -18.40
C SER A 170 -4.11 14.01 -17.59
N PRO A 171 -4.28 15.23 -18.11
CA PRO A 171 -4.00 16.44 -17.34
C PRO A 171 -4.71 16.44 -15.99
N ASP A 172 -4.07 17.01 -14.98
CA ASP A 172 -4.61 17.21 -13.63
C ASP A 172 -4.92 15.91 -12.86
N ARG A 173 -4.35 14.76 -13.25
CA ARG A 173 -4.51 13.49 -12.52
C ARG A 173 -3.39 13.13 -11.56
N CYS A 174 -2.17 13.59 -11.85
CA CYS A 174 -1.00 13.30 -11.03
C CYS A 174 -0.08 14.52 -11.05
N ASP A 175 0.05 15.20 -9.92
CA ASP A 175 1.02 16.29 -9.72
C ASP A 175 2.37 15.73 -9.23
N PHE A 176 2.36 14.63 -8.48
CA PHE A 176 3.53 13.88 -8.07
C PHE A 176 3.15 12.45 -7.63
N GLY A 177 4.15 11.58 -7.45
CA GLY A 177 3.97 10.21 -6.95
C GLY A 177 4.59 10.01 -5.57
N VAL A 178 4.02 9.11 -4.77
CA VAL A 178 4.65 8.55 -3.57
C VAL A 178 4.80 7.04 -3.75
N MET A 179 6.00 6.53 -3.45
CA MET A 179 6.34 5.11 -3.61
C MET A 179 6.56 4.50 -2.22
N LEU A 180 5.70 3.56 -1.84
CA LEU A 180 5.46 3.16 -0.45
C LEU A 180 6.35 1.99 0.01
N GLY A 181 7.60 1.97 -0.45
CA GLY A 181 8.62 0.97 -0.07
C GLY A 181 8.51 -0.35 -0.81
N ASP A 182 9.49 -1.22 -0.54
CA ASP A 182 9.80 -2.41 -1.32
C ASP A 182 9.83 -2.09 -2.81
N ASN A 183 10.79 -1.23 -3.13
CA ASN A 183 10.93 -0.66 -4.47
C ASN A 183 11.49 -1.68 -5.46
N ILE A 184 12.17 -2.71 -4.95
CA ILE A 184 12.93 -3.71 -5.70
C ILE A 184 12.75 -5.09 -5.03
N TYR A 185 12.41 -6.10 -5.84
CA TYR A 185 12.41 -7.51 -5.43
C TYR A 185 13.41 -8.35 -6.26
N PRO A 186 13.84 -9.51 -5.71
CA PRO A 186 13.58 -9.98 -4.36
C PRO A 186 14.28 -9.11 -3.33
N SER A 187 15.48 -8.66 -3.62
CA SER A 187 16.24 -7.78 -2.74
C SER A 187 16.52 -6.46 -3.44
N GLY A 188 16.62 -5.39 -2.64
CA GLY A 188 17.18 -4.12 -3.04
C GLY A 188 18.63 -4.24 -3.52
N ALA A 189 19.36 -3.14 -3.49
CA ALA A 189 20.75 -3.18 -3.91
C ALA A 189 21.56 -4.19 -3.08
N THR A 190 22.42 -4.94 -3.76
CA THR A 190 23.20 -6.04 -3.16
C THR A 190 24.69 -5.76 -3.10
N VAL A 191 25.14 -4.66 -3.70
CA VAL A 191 26.58 -4.34 -3.85
C VAL A 191 27.36 -5.48 -4.51
N GLY A 192 26.67 -6.21 -5.41
CA GLY A 192 27.19 -7.37 -6.13
C GLY A 192 27.23 -8.68 -5.35
N ALA A 193 26.64 -8.75 -4.14
CA ALA A 193 26.63 -9.96 -3.32
C ALA A 193 25.93 -11.15 -3.99
N ASP A 194 24.94 -10.88 -4.84
CA ASP A 194 24.22 -11.87 -5.64
C ASP A 194 24.83 -12.06 -7.05
N GLY A 195 25.98 -11.45 -7.32
CA GLY A 195 26.67 -11.52 -8.61
C GLY A 195 26.05 -10.66 -9.72
N ARG A 196 25.09 -9.79 -9.38
CA ARG A 196 24.40 -8.91 -10.33
C ARG A 196 24.75 -7.44 -10.11
N ASP A 197 24.66 -6.66 -11.17
CA ASP A 197 25.03 -5.24 -11.18
C ASP A 197 23.87 -4.35 -10.70
N ASP A 198 24.13 -3.51 -9.69
CA ASP A 198 23.13 -2.60 -9.12
C ASP A 198 22.65 -1.56 -10.15
N ALA A 199 23.50 -1.11 -11.07
CA ALA A 199 23.07 -0.13 -12.07
C ALA A 199 22.03 -0.72 -13.04
N ALA A 200 22.23 -1.97 -13.48
CA ALA A 200 21.22 -2.70 -14.23
C ALA A 200 19.94 -2.91 -13.41
N ARG A 201 20.06 -3.29 -12.13
CA ARG A 201 18.94 -3.47 -11.20
C ARG A 201 18.08 -2.19 -11.09
N PHE A 202 18.72 -1.06 -10.86
CA PHE A 202 18.03 0.24 -10.77
C PHE A 202 17.39 0.65 -12.09
N ASP A 203 18.06 0.40 -13.22
CA ASP A 203 17.50 0.71 -14.53
C ASP A 203 16.26 -0.15 -14.83
N ASP A 204 16.34 -1.47 -14.60
CA ASP A 204 15.28 -2.43 -14.93
C ASP A 204 14.06 -2.30 -14.02
N LEU A 205 14.27 -2.13 -12.71
CA LEU A 205 13.20 -2.27 -11.72
C LEU A 205 12.66 -0.92 -11.22
N MET A 206 13.42 0.17 -11.41
CA MET A 206 12.98 1.51 -11.01
C MET A 206 12.86 2.45 -12.20
N ASN A 207 13.90 2.62 -13.02
CA ASN A 207 13.87 3.61 -14.09
C ASN A 207 12.88 3.24 -15.21
N LYS A 208 13.06 2.11 -15.89
CA LYS A 208 12.28 1.73 -17.08
C LYS A 208 10.77 1.63 -16.83
N PRO A 209 10.26 1.12 -15.68
CA PRO A 209 8.83 1.06 -15.45
C PRO A 209 8.17 2.45 -15.35
N TYR A 210 8.92 3.47 -14.90
CA TYR A 210 8.34 4.75 -14.48
C TYR A 210 8.85 5.99 -15.22
N ILE A 211 9.91 5.88 -16.03
CA ILE A 211 10.47 7.01 -16.80
C ILE A 211 9.44 7.68 -17.70
N GLY A 212 8.45 6.92 -18.17
CA GLY A 212 7.34 7.43 -18.98
C GLY A 212 6.50 8.51 -18.29
N LEU A 213 6.52 8.61 -16.95
CA LEU A 213 5.88 9.71 -16.21
C LEU A 213 6.64 11.02 -16.39
N GLN A 214 7.97 10.98 -16.33
CA GLN A 214 8.81 12.15 -16.58
C GLN A 214 8.82 12.56 -18.08
N GLU A 215 8.63 11.60 -18.98
CA GLU A 215 8.45 11.90 -20.41
C GLU A 215 7.12 12.61 -20.70
N GLN A 216 6.08 12.40 -19.86
CA GLN A 216 4.79 13.08 -19.95
C GLN A 216 4.83 14.47 -19.31
N ASP A 217 5.53 14.60 -18.18
CA ASP A 217 5.74 15.84 -17.44
C ASP A 217 7.17 15.85 -16.88
N GLU A 218 8.02 16.73 -17.42
CA GLU A 218 9.46 16.78 -17.06
C GLU A 218 9.72 17.11 -15.58
N ASP A 219 8.75 17.76 -14.93
CA ASP A 219 8.80 18.15 -13.52
C ASP A 219 8.22 17.08 -12.59
N PHE A 220 7.69 15.97 -13.13
CA PHE A 220 7.12 14.90 -12.32
C PHE A 220 8.19 14.18 -11.49
N VAL A 221 7.95 14.08 -10.18
CA VAL A 221 8.84 13.43 -9.22
C VAL A 221 8.08 12.38 -8.41
N ILE A 222 8.73 11.24 -8.20
CA ILE A 222 8.29 10.19 -7.29
C ILE A 222 9.06 10.31 -5.97
N TYR A 223 8.35 10.25 -4.86
CA TYR A 223 8.88 10.36 -3.51
C TYR A 223 8.82 9.01 -2.79
N PRO A 224 9.91 8.22 -2.79
CA PRO A 224 9.92 6.90 -2.19
C PRO A 224 10.28 6.89 -0.69
N VAL A 225 9.94 5.78 -0.05
CA VAL A 225 10.54 5.31 1.21
C VAL A 225 11.19 3.93 0.98
N MET A 226 12.02 3.46 1.92
CA MET A 226 12.54 2.10 1.88
C MET A 226 11.55 1.14 2.58
N GLY A 227 11.47 -0.09 2.06
CA GLY A 227 10.84 -1.23 2.71
C GLY A 227 11.84 -2.27 3.20
N ASN A 228 11.35 -3.40 3.70
CA ASN A 228 12.22 -4.46 4.22
C ASN A 228 13.04 -5.15 3.12
N HIS A 229 12.51 -5.28 1.90
CA HIS A 229 13.25 -5.85 0.78
C HIS A 229 14.38 -4.94 0.29
N ASP A 230 14.21 -3.62 0.39
CA ASP A 230 15.28 -2.65 0.11
C ASP A 230 16.45 -2.75 1.10
N TRP A 231 16.19 -3.29 2.29
CA TRP A 231 17.16 -3.55 3.36
C TRP A 231 17.62 -5.01 3.44
N GLU A 232 17.17 -5.91 2.55
CA GLU A 232 17.30 -7.36 2.74
C GLU A 232 18.75 -7.86 2.80
N THR A 233 19.70 -7.19 2.15
CA THR A 233 21.06 -7.73 2.00
C THR A 233 22.07 -7.15 2.99
N SER A 234 22.13 -5.82 3.10
CA SER A 234 23.19 -5.12 3.82
C SER A 234 22.86 -3.63 3.93
N ARG A 235 23.53 -2.96 4.86
CA ARG A 235 23.45 -1.49 4.98
C ARG A 235 24.08 -0.79 3.80
N GLU A 236 25.21 -1.32 3.32
CA GLU A 236 25.90 -0.82 2.14
C GLU A 236 24.99 -0.91 0.89
N GLY A 237 24.16 -1.97 0.79
CA GLY A 237 23.11 -2.10 -0.21
C GLY A 237 22.05 -1.00 -0.09
N ALA A 238 21.42 -0.87 1.08
CA ALA A 238 20.42 0.19 1.32
C ALA A 238 20.98 1.60 1.05
N GLU A 239 22.23 1.87 1.42
CA GLU A 239 22.93 3.14 1.14
C GLU A 239 23.20 3.34 -0.36
N ALA A 240 23.52 2.28 -1.12
CA ALA A 240 23.69 2.35 -2.57
C ALA A 240 22.37 2.68 -3.28
N GLN A 241 21.26 2.07 -2.85
CA GLN A 241 19.93 2.40 -3.36
C GLN A 241 19.52 3.82 -3.01
N LEU A 242 19.76 4.27 -1.77
CA LEU A 242 19.54 5.67 -1.38
C LEU A 242 20.34 6.64 -2.27
N ALA A 243 21.61 6.33 -2.54
CA ALA A 243 22.45 7.16 -3.41
C ALA A 243 21.90 7.25 -4.84
N TYR A 244 21.33 6.16 -5.38
CA TYR A 244 20.64 6.18 -6.67
C TYR A 244 19.40 7.08 -6.64
N LEU A 245 18.55 6.94 -5.62
CA LEU A 245 17.33 7.73 -5.45
C LEU A 245 17.62 9.23 -5.26
N GLN A 246 18.73 9.58 -4.61
CA GLN A 246 19.19 10.96 -4.47
C GLN A 246 19.73 11.57 -5.76
N ALA A 247 20.29 10.75 -6.65
CA ALA A 247 20.92 11.19 -7.90
C ALA A 247 19.95 11.22 -9.08
N SER A 248 18.83 10.50 -9.00
CA SER A 248 17.85 10.41 -10.07
C SER A 248 17.04 11.70 -10.22
N PRO A 249 16.73 12.15 -11.46
CA PRO A 249 15.79 13.23 -11.68
C PRO A 249 14.32 12.79 -11.53
N LEU A 250 14.03 11.48 -11.58
CA LEU A 250 12.68 10.92 -11.43
C LEU A 250 12.30 10.72 -9.96
N TYR A 251 13.29 10.54 -9.08
CA TYR A 251 13.07 10.24 -7.67
C TYR A 251 13.58 11.35 -6.77
N ARG A 252 12.97 11.48 -5.59
CA ARG A 252 13.53 12.29 -4.51
C ARG A 252 13.40 11.63 -3.15
N MET A 253 14.54 11.26 -2.59
CA MET A 253 14.65 10.71 -1.23
C MET A 253 15.89 11.26 -0.54
N ASP A 254 15.75 12.36 0.21
CA ASP A 254 16.89 13.10 0.76
C ASP A 254 17.61 12.35 1.91
N GLY A 255 17.02 11.27 2.42
CA GLY A 255 17.57 10.37 3.44
C GLY A 255 16.61 9.20 3.70
N PHE A 256 16.93 8.31 4.65
CA PHE A 256 16.00 7.23 5.03
C PHE A 256 14.70 7.74 5.66
N TRP A 257 14.75 8.89 6.33
CA TRP A 257 13.59 9.68 6.72
C TRP A 257 13.78 11.12 6.26
N TRP A 258 12.72 11.72 5.77
CA TRP A 258 12.80 12.99 5.06
C TRP A 258 11.44 13.70 5.06
N LYS A 259 11.45 15.00 4.78
CA LYS A 259 10.23 15.74 4.47
C LYS A 259 10.43 16.60 3.23
N SER A 260 9.38 16.75 2.44
CA SER A 260 9.38 17.59 1.24
C SER A 260 8.02 18.26 1.07
N GLU A 261 7.98 19.36 0.35
CA GLU A 261 6.75 20.03 -0.09
C GLU A 261 6.68 19.90 -1.63
N PRO A 262 6.12 18.80 -2.18
CA PRO A 262 6.11 18.57 -3.63
C PRO A 262 5.34 19.64 -4.40
N VAL A 263 4.23 20.11 -3.80
CA VAL A 263 3.41 21.21 -4.30
C VAL A 263 3.07 22.15 -3.15
N PRO A 264 2.88 23.46 -3.39
CA PRO A 264 2.60 24.43 -2.33
C PRO A 264 1.45 24.00 -1.42
N GLY A 265 1.68 23.94 -0.12
CA GLY A 265 0.70 23.58 0.89
C GLY A 265 0.54 22.07 1.14
N VAL A 266 1.24 21.19 0.44
CA VAL A 266 1.28 19.75 0.74
C VAL A 266 2.66 19.36 1.23
N GLU A 267 2.81 19.02 2.51
CA GLU A 267 4.06 18.48 3.04
C GLU A 267 3.95 16.97 3.26
N VAL A 268 4.88 16.24 2.66
CA VAL A 268 5.02 14.79 2.76
C VAL A 268 6.19 14.46 3.69
N PHE A 269 5.99 13.52 4.60
CA PHE A 269 6.97 13.03 5.57
C PHE A 269 7.19 11.54 5.33
N GLY A 270 8.35 11.18 4.77
CA GLY A 270 8.78 9.79 4.60
C GLY A 270 9.50 9.29 5.84
N ILE A 271 9.12 8.10 6.31
CA ILE A 271 9.80 7.38 7.40
C ILE A 271 10.18 5.96 6.99
N ASP A 272 11.32 5.51 7.50
CA ASP A 272 11.83 4.16 7.36
C ASP A 272 11.33 3.30 8.53
N THR A 273 10.28 2.52 8.28
CA THR A 273 9.70 1.63 9.28
C THR A 273 10.49 0.35 9.50
N THR A 274 11.35 -0.06 8.56
CA THR A 274 12.26 -1.20 8.74
C THR A 274 13.28 -0.90 9.83
N LEU A 275 13.94 0.28 9.76
CA LEU A 275 14.83 0.75 10.81
C LEU A 275 14.07 0.89 12.14
N LEU A 276 12.86 1.47 12.13
CA LEU A 276 12.07 1.64 13.36
C LEU A 276 11.76 0.29 14.02
N LEU A 277 11.21 -0.66 13.28
CA LEU A 277 10.77 -1.96 13.80
C LEU A 277 11.93 -2.80 14.34
N SER A 278 13.09 -2.76 13.68
CA SER A 278 14.29 -3.48 14.13
C SER A 278 14.85 -3.05 15.49
N ALA A 279 14.34 -1.95 16.09
CA ALA A 279 14.64 -1.55 17.45
C ALA A 279 13.80 -2.25 18.52
N PHE A 280 12.80 -3.03 18.12
CA PHE A 280 11.84 -3.70 19.01
C PHE A 280 11.91 -5.22 18.83
N GLU A 281 11.52 -5.95 19.86
CA GLU A 281 11.31 -7.39 19.74
C GLU A 281 10.04 -7.62 18.90
N GLU A 282 10.14 -8.46 17.87
CA GLU A 282 9.01 -8.87 17.03
C GLU A 282 8.65 -10.32 17.36
N PRO A 283 7.58 -10.55 18.15
CA PRO A 283 7.18 -11.90 18.49
C PRO A 283 6.52 -12.59 17.30
N GLU A 284 6.94 -13.80 16.98
CA GLU A 284 6.26 -14.62 15.97
C GLU A 284 4.90 -15.08 16.50
N TYR A 285 3.91 -15.17 15.61
CA TYR A 285 2.58 -15.64 15.95
C TYR A 285 2.00 -16.52 14.84
N ALA A 286 1.06 -17.37 15.25
CA ALA A 286 0.17 -18.11 14.37
C ALA A 286 -1.28 -17.65 14.61
N PHE A 287 -2.21 -18.08 13.78
CA PHE A 287 -3.62 -17.79 13.97
C PHE A 287 -4.36 -18.95 14.62
N ALA A 288 -5.23 -18.67 15.58
CA ALA A 288 -6.26 -19.61 16.01
C ALA A 288 -7.42 -19.65 14.99
N ASP A 289 -8.27 -20.68 15.08
CA ASP A 289 -9.45 -20.86 14.21
C ASP A 289 -10.38 -19.63 14.15
N ASP A 290 -10.42 -18.82 15.20
CA ASP A 290 -11.26 -17.61 15.28
C ASP A 290 -10.56 -16.33 14.79
N GLY A 291 -9.36 -16.48 14.22
CA GLY A 291 -8.50 -15.41 13.71
C GLY A 291 -7.67 -14.70 14.78
N THR A 292 -7.70 -15.16 16.03
CA THR A 292 -6.88 -14.56 17.10
C THR A 292 -5.40 -14.85 16.87
N PRO A 293 -4.51 -13.84 16.87
CA PRO A 293 -3.06 -14.04 16.88
C PRO A 293 -2.61 -14.72 18.18
N VAL A 294 -1.82 -15.77 18.06
CA VAL A 294 -1.28 -16.56 19.18
C VAL A 294 0.24 -16.62 19.05
N HIS A 295 0.93 -16.04 20.02
CA HIS A 295 2.39 -16.06 20.08
C HIS A 295 2.94 -17.50 20.08
N THR A 296 3.89 -17.79 19.20
CA THR A 296 4.48 -19.13 19.05
C THR A 296 5.51 -19.43 20.13
N GLY A 297 6.06 -18.40 20.78
CA GLY A 297 7.22 -18.53 21.67
C GLY A 297 8.54 -18.17 20.99
N GLU A 298 8.52 -17.95 19.68
CA GLU A 298 9.67 -17.55 18.87
C GLU A 298 9.69 -16.01 18.70
N ILE A 299 10.89 -15.44 18.57
CA ILE A 299 11.10 -14.00 18.34
C ILE A 299 11.85 -13.90 17.02
N ASP A 300 11.35 -13.05 16.13
CA ASP A 300 12.05 -12.67 14.91
C ASP A 300 13.25 -11.79 15.27
N GLU A 301 14.44 -12.26 14.94
CA GLU A 301 15.68 -11.51 15.15
C GLU A 301 15.84 -10.49 14.02
N ALA A 302 15.94 -9.22 14.39
CA ALA A 302 16.26 -8.17 13.44
C ALA A 302 17.64 -8.39 12.81
N ASP A 303 17.73 -8.13 11.50
CA ASP A 303 19.01 -8.16 10.79
C ASP A 303 20.01 -7.14 11.40
N PRO A 304 21.29 -7.50 11.61
CA PRO A 304 22.24 -6.61 12.27
C PRO A 304 22.48 -5.26 11.56
N TRP A 305 22.20 -5.20 10.27
CA TRP A 305 22.35 -3.98 9.47
C TRP A 305 21.13 -3.05 9.54
N THR A 306 19.94 -3.53 9.91
CA THR A 306 18.73 -2.69 10.09
C THR A 306 18.69 -2.04 11.48
N VAL A 307 19.36 -2.61 12.49
CA VAL A 307 19.40 -2.04 13.85
C VAL A 307 19.82 -0.55 13.85
N PRO A 308 19.00 0.37 14.39
CA PRO A 308 19.24 1.81 14.32
C PRO A 308 20.54 2.27 14.99
N ARG A 309 21.22 3.22 14.36
CA ARG A 309 22.49 3.81 14.79
C ARG A 309 22.39 5.34 14.85
N GLY A 310 23.04 5.94 15.86
CA GLY A 310 23.14 7.40 15.98
C GLY A 310 21.76 8.07 15.92
N ALA A 311 21.60 8.99 14.97
CA ALA A 311 20.39 9.78 14.75
C ALA A 311 19.18 8.96 14.24
N GLU A 312 19.38 7.74 13.74
CA GLU A 312 18.28 6.86 13.31
C GLU A 312 17.32 6.53 14.48
N ARG A 313 17.86 6.52 15.71
CA ARG A 313 17.07 6.31 16.93
C ARG A 313 16.13 7.47 17.26
N ASP A 314 16.42 8.65 16.70
CA ASP A 314 15.63 9.86 16.93
C ASP A 314 14.52 10.05 15.89
N GLN A 315 14.33 9.10 14.95
CA GLN A 315 13.37 9.21 13.84
C GLN A 315 11.94 9.51 14.32
N VAL A 316 11.43 8.82 15.34
CA VAL A 316 10.08 9.05 15.88
C VAL A 316 9.98 10.46 16.50
N ALA A 317 11.00 10.88 17.24
CA ALA A 317 11.05 12.22 17.84
C ALA A 317 11.16 13.32 16.77
N TRP A 318 11.92 13.06 15.71
CA TRP A 318 12.03 13.93 14.54
C TRP A 318 10.68 14.08 13.85
N LEU A 319 9.96 12.99 13.58
CA LEU A 319 8.65 13.03 12.91
C LEU A 319 7.66 13.85 13.73
N ALA A 320 7.58 13.59 15.04
CA ALA A 320 6.70 14.33 15.94
C ALA A 320 6.97 15.83 15.91
N LYS A 321 8.25 16.22 15.94
CA LYS A 321 8.67 17.63 15.85
C LYS A 321 8.34 18.22 14.47
N ALA A 322 8.68 17.52 13.39
CA ALA A 322 8.50 17.98 12.03
C ALA A 322 7.02 18.22 11.69
N LEU A 323 6.13 17.31 12.11
CA LEU A 323 4.69 17.46 11.94
C LEU A 323 4.11 18.63 12.76
N ALA A 324 4.61 18.83 13.99
CA ALA A 324 4.16 19.90 14.87
C ALA A 324 4.62 21.30 14.40
N GLU A 325 5.81 21.40 13.81
CA GLU A 325 6.37 22.66 13.27
C GLU A 325 5.87 23.00 11.86
N SER A 326 5.23 22.06 11.18
CA SER A 326 4.69 22.27 9.84
C SER A 326 3.45 23.16 9.84
N ASP A 327 3.44 24.18 8.99
CA ASP A 327 2.27 25.01 8.70
C ASP A 327 1.57 24.61 7.38
N ALA A 328 1.97 23.47 6.79
CA ALA A 328 1.39 22.98 5.55
C ALA A 328 -0.11 22.71 5.71
N HIS A 329 -0.84 22.93 4.61
CA HIS A 329 -2.28 22.74 4.56
C HIS A 329 -2.65 21.27 4.68
N TRP A 330 -1.95 20.39 3.94
CA TRP A 330 -2.04 18.94 4.09
C TRP A 330 -0.70 18.36 4.57
N LYS A 331 -0.77 17.45 5.54
CA LYS A 331 0.37 16.75 6.13
C LYS A 331 0.21 15.26 5.96
N ILE A 332 1.03 14.67 5.10
CA ILE A 332 0.93 13.27 4.67
C ILE A 332 2.14 12.51 5.19
N VAL A 333 1.92 11.46 5.96
CA VAL A 333 3.01 10.56 6.36
C VAL A 333 3.00 9.34 5.44
N ILE A 334 4.16 9.00 4.89
CA ILE A 334 4.33 7.79 4.09
C ILE A 334 5.39 6.89 4.73
N ALA A 335 5.15 5.59 4.64
CA ALA A 335 5.99 4.55 5.24
C ALA A 335 5.84 3.26 4.41
N HIS A 336 6.62 2.23 4.74
CA HIS A 336 6.43 0.93 4.11
C HIS A 336 5.41 0.06 4.85
N HIS A 337 5.68 -0.27 6.12
CA HIS A 337 4.79 -1.10 6.94
C HIS A 337 3.50 -0.35 7.38
N PRO A 338 2.31 -0.97 7.24
CA PRO A 338 1.04 -0.34 7.53
C PRO A 338 0.69 -0.32 9.03
N LEU A 339 -0.15 0.64 9.43
CA LEU A 339 -0.74 0.69 10.78
C LEU A 339 -1.89 -0.30 10.95
N TRP A 340 -2.52 -0.70 9.85
CA TRP A 340 -3.63 -1.65 9.80
C TRP A 340 -3.56 -2.42 8.48
N SER A 341 -3.80 -3.74 8.52
CA SER A 341 -4.02 -4.56 7.33
C SER A 341 -4.88 -5.76 7.68
N GLY A 342 -5.64 -6.26 6.70
CA GLY A 342 -6.43 -7.48 6.79
C GLY A 342 -5.70 -8.76 6.36
N SER A 343 -4.44 -8.72 5.92
CA SER A 343 -3.74 -9.92 5.42
C SER A 343 -3.17 -10.81 6.54
N GLY A 344 -2.91 -10.25 7.71
CA GLY A 344 -2.55 -11.02 8.91
C GLY A 344 -1.09 -11.43 9.01
N GLY A 345 -0.23 -11.19 8.02
CA GLY A 345 1.18 -11.59 8.11
C GLY A 345 2.04 -10.79 9.09
N LYS A 346 1.62 -9.57 9.47
CA LYS A 346 2.50 -8.59 10.17
C LYS A 346 1.82 -7.77 11.29
N TYR A 347 0.99 -8.43 12.09
CA TYR A 347 0.18 -7.84 13.16
C TYR A 347 0.99 -7.19 14.29
N GLU A 348 2.04 -7.85 14.79
CA GLU A 348 2.85 -7.32 15.89
C GLU A 348 3.66 -6.08 15.48
N GLN A 349 4.17 -6.05 14.25
CA GLN A 349 4.79 -4.86 13.67
C GLN A 349 3.80 -3.67 13.64
N ALA A 350 2.58 -3.91 13.16
CA ALA A 350 1.55 -2.88 13.13
C ALA A 350 1.24 -2.37 14.55
N LYS A 351 1.18 -3.24 15.57
CA LYS A 351 1.01 -2.81 16.98
C LYS A 351 2.13 -1.90 17.45
N VAL A 352 3.38 -2.29 17.25
CA VAL A 352 4.56 -1.47 17.63
C VAL A 352 4.49 -0.11 16.94
N LEU A 353 4.20 -0.08 15.63
CA LEU A 353 4.07 1.18 14.89
C LEU A 353 2.97 2.08 15.44
N ARG A 354 1.79 1.51 15.76
CA ARG A 354 0.71 2.29 16.39
C ARG A 354 1.17 2.88 17.72
N GLU A 355 1.79 2.09 18.59
CA GLU A 355 2.31 2.56 19.89
C GLU A 355 3.33 3.70 19.75
N GLN A 356 4.24 3.62 18.78
CA GLN A 356 5.29 4.62 18.59
C GLN A 356 4.80 5.88 17.86
N LEU A 357 3.92 5.74 16.87
CA LEU A 357 3.59 6.81 15.93
C LEU A 357 2.28 7.53 16.26
N TYR A 358 1.31 6.88 16.92
CA TYR A 358 0.00 7.48 17.21
C TYR A 358 0.08 8.83 17.93
N PRO A 359 0.95 9.05 18.93
CA PRO A 359 1.04 10.35 19.59
C PRO A 359 1.28 11.52 18.63
N ALA A 360 2.05 11.32 17.56
CA ALA A 360 2.33 12.33 16.54
C ALA A 360 1.29 12.34 15.42
N LEU A 361 1.01 11.17 14.84
CA LEU A 361 0.09 11.03 13.70
C LEU A 361 -1.31 11.51 14.05
N CYS A 362 -1.83 11.09 15.20
CA CYS A 362 -3.18 11.44 15.61
C CYS A 362 -3.35 12.92 15.93
N ARG A 363 -2.29 13.62 16.33
CA ARG A 363 -2.34 15.05 16.63
C ARG A 363 -2.18 15.93 15.41
N TYR A 364 -1.37 15.51 14.45
CA TYR A 364 -0.84 16.44 13.45
C TYR A 364 -1.00 15.99 12.00
N ALA A 365 -1.09 14.69 11.71
CA ALA A 365 -1.15 14.19 10.33
C ALA A 365 -2.59 14.11 9.82
N ASP A 366 -2.76 14.32 8.51
CA ASP A 366 -4.04 14.14 7.83
C ASP A 366 -4.29 12.68 7.42
N MET A 367 -3.23 12.00 7.00
CA MET A 367 -3.29 10.61 6.55
C MET A 367 -1.94 9.90 6.69
N PHE A 368 -1.98 8.57 6.69
CA PHE A 368 -0.83 7.68 6.70
C PHE A 368 -0.93 6.68 5.54
N LEU A 369 0.06 6.65 4.65
CA LEU A 369 0.04 5.80 3.46
C LEU A 369 1.16 4.77 3.54
N ALA A 370 0.86 3.50 3.23
CA ALA A 370 1.82 2.41 3.33
C ALA A 370 1.67 1.34 2.23
N GLY A 371 2.69 0.51 2.07
CA GLY A 371 2.71 -0.69 1.22
C GLY A 371 2.76 -1.96 2.10
N HIS A 372 3.77 -2.80 1.84
CA HIS A 372 4.17 -4.04 2.53
C HIS A 372 3.19 -5.21 2.40
N GLU A 373 1.91 -4.91 2.60
CA GLU A 373 0.84 -5.87 2.42
C GLU A 373 0.39 -5.79 0.98
N HIS A 374 0.41 -6.94 0.28
CA HIS A 374 0.17 -7.03 -1.16
C HIS A 374 -1.32 -6.98 -1.50
N THR A 375 -1.97 -5.94 -1.00
CA THR A 375 -3.41 -5.69 -0.97
C THR A 375 -3.69 -4.21 -1.23
N LEU A 376 -4.97 -3.90 -1.48
CA LEU A 376 -5.49 -2.52 -1.52
C LEU A 376 -6.50 -2.34 -0.38
N GLU A 377 -6.20 -1.45 0.56
CA GLU A 377 -7.03 -1.26 1.76
C GLU A 377 -7.14 0.21 2.17
N VAL A 378 -8.32 0.61 2.65
CA VAL A 378 -8.56 1.92 3.28
C VAL A 378 -9.23 1.69 4.62
N HIS A 379 -8.63 2.28 5.66
CA HIS A 379 -9.16 2.27 7.01
C HIS A 379 -9.22 3.67 7.59
N MET A 380 -10.10 3.83 8.58
CA MET A 380 -10.21 5.01 9.42
C MET A 380 -9.90 4.62 10.87
N ASP A 381 -9.18 5.47 11.60
CA ASP A 381 -8.90 5.28 13.03
C ASP A 381 -9.31 6.55 13.80
N ASP A 382 -10.20 6.43 14.78
CA ASP A 382 -10.64 7.59 15.57
C ASP A 382 -9.59 8.12 16.56
N CYS A 383 -8.38 7.57 16.56
CA CYS A 383 -7.22 8.06 17.27
C CYS A 383 -7.34 8.08 18.79
N ARG A 384 -8.34 7.38 19.36
CA ARG A 384 -8.53 7.34 20.82
C ARG A 384 -7.34 6.78 21.57
N ASP A 385 -6.57 5.88 20.96
CA ASP A 385 -5.38 5.29 21.58
C ASP A 385 -4.21 6.29 21.64
N GLY A 386 -4.12 7.21 20.68
CA GLY A 386 -3.10 8.28 20.67
C GLY A 386 -3.50 9.53 21.47
N LEU A 387 -4.79 9.78 21.64
CA LEU A 387 -5.34 11.02 22.22
C LEU A 387 -6.03 10.82 23.58
N GLY A 388 -6.29 9.57 23.98
CA GLY A 388 -7.03 9.21 25.20
C GLY A 388 -8.56 9.31 25.07
N GLN A 389 -9.07 9.74 23.91
CA GLN A 389 -10.51 9.87 23.60
C GLN A 389 -10.74 9.87 22.08
N PRO A 390 -11.90 9.40 21.58
CA PRO A 390 -12.24 9.46 20.16
C PRO A 390 -12.15 10.88 19.60
N ASP A 391 -11.47 11.04 18.46
CA ASP A 391 -11.48 12.25 17.64
C ASP A 391 -12.63 12.18 16.64
N ASP A 392 -13.32 13.31 16.42
CA ASP A 392 -14.37 13.42 15.41
C ASP A 392 -13.80 13.54 13.97
N ARG A 393 -12.47 13.61 13.86
CA ARG A 393 -11.68 13.59 12.64
C ARG A 393 -10.77 12.35 12.64
N PRO A 394 -11.28 11.18 12.24
CA PRO A 394 -10.47 9.97 12.20
C PRO A 394 -9.30 10.08 11.22
N LEU A 395 -8.17 9.46 11.56
CA LEU A 395 -7.00 9.30 10.70
C LEU A 395 -7.34 8.34 9.56
N MET A 396 -7.18 8.78 8.32
CA MET A 396 -7.25 7.88 7.17
C MET A 396 -5.91 7.16 7.01
N THR A 397 -5.95 5.83 6.90
CA THR A 397 -4.78 5.00 6.60
C THR A 397 -5.02 4.22 5.32
N LEU A 398 -4.02 4.22 4.42
CA LEU A 398 -4.05 3.52 3.13
C LEU A 398 -3.01 2.41 3.10
N VAL A 399 -3.39 1.25 2.55
CA VAL A 399 -2.47 0.22 2.07
C VAL A 399 -2.56 0.16 0.55
N SER A 400 -1.44 0.37 -0.13
CA SER A 400 -1.32 0.28 -1.59
C SER A 400 -0.05 -0.48 -1.99
N GLY A 401 0.10 -1.71 -1.48
CA GLY A 401 1.27 -2.59 -1.73
C GLY A 401 1.05 -3.61 -2.83
N ALA A 402 0.14 -3.36 -3.78
CA ALA A 402 -0.27 -4.35 -4.77
C ALA A 402 0.34 -4.11 -6.17
N ALA A 403 1.47 -3.40 -6.28
CA ALA A 403 1.98 -2.99 -7.59
C ALA A 403 2.74 -4.10 -8.33
N GLY A 404 3.42 -5.00 -7.61
CA GLY A 404 4.23 -6.08 -8.19
C GLY A 404 3.80 -7.48 -7.78
N LYS A 405 3.24 -7.64 -6.58
CA LYS A 405 2.85 -8.92 -5.98
C LYS A 405 1.39 -8.87 -5.47
N GLN A 406 0.84 -10.03 -5.11
CA GLN A 406 -0.51 -10.16 -4.54
C GLN A 406 -0.48 -11.03 -3.29
N ARG A 407 -1.36 -10.73 -2.33
CA ARG A 407 -1.60 -11.57 -1.15
C ARG A 407 -3.10 -11.66 -0.86
N ALA A 408 -3.52 -12.74 -0.22
CA ALA A 408 -4.90 -12.90 0.24
C ALA A 408 -5.21 -12.04 1.48
N LEU A 409 -6.50 -11.84 1.74
CA LEU A 409 -6.96 -11.33 3.02
C LEU A 409 -7.30 -12.49 3.95
N HIS A 410 -7.11 -12.27 5.25
CA HIS A 410 -7.42 -13.22 6.31
C HIS A 410 -8.72 -12.79 7.02
N SER A 411 -9.86 -13.28 6.53
CA SER A 411 -11.17 -12.76 6.94
C SER A 411 -11.50 -13.00 8.42
N THR A 412 -11.09 -14.13 9.01
CA THR A 412 -11.31 -14.37 10.45
C THR A 412 -10.40 -13.49 11.31
N PHE A 413 -9.17 -13.21 10.85
CA PHE A 413 -8.31 -12.21 11.50
C PHE A 413 -8.87 -10.79 11.39
N MET A 414 -9.44 -10.42 10.24
CA MET A 414 -10.14 -9.13 10.10
C MET A 414 -11.30 -9.01 11.09
N ASP A 415 -12.09 -10.07 11.27
CA ASP A 415 -13.13 -10.12 12.31
C ASP A 415 -12.54 -9.96 13.71
N TYR A 416 -11.36 -10.54 14.00
CA TYR A 416 -10.65 -10.32 15.25
C TYR A 416 -10.26 -8.85 15.42
N LEU A 417 -9.73 -8.20 14.39
CA LEU A 417 -9.36 -6.78 14.43
C LEU A 417 -10.57 -5.91 14.75
N ASP A 418 -11.68 -6.10 14.05
CA ASP A 418 -12.92 -5.32 14.25
C ASP A 418 -13.50 -5.48 15.66
N ARG A 419 -13.37 -6.68 16.26
CA ARG A 419 -13.82 -6.94 17.64
C ARG A 419 -12.86 -6.34 18.68
N THR A 420 -11.57 -6.34 18.40
CA THR A 420 -10.51 -5.98 19.35
C THR A 420 -10.23 -4.48 19.37
N TYR A 421 -10.34 -3.83 18.21
CA TYR A 421 -9.93 -2.45 17.98
C TYR A 421 -11.14 -1.59 17.55
N PRO A 422 -12.03 -1.20 18.48
CA PRO A 422 -13.24 -0.44 18.16
C PRO A 422 -12.98 1.00 17.67
N GLN A 423 -11.72 1.45 17.66
CA GLN A 423 -11.29 2.70 17.03
C GLN A 423 -11.11 2.57 15.52
N LYS A 424 -10.85 1.36 15.04
CA LYS A 424 -10.59 1.06 13.63
C LYS A 424 -11.91 0.81 12.91
N GLU A 425 -12.03 1.40 11.73
CA GLU A 425 -13.06 1.07 10.75
C GLU A 425 -12.39 0.70 9.43
N THR A 426 -12.68 -0.48 8.89
CA THR A 426 -12.29 -0.84 7.53
C THR A 426 -13.35 -0.38 6.55
N LEU A 427 -13.01 0.56 5.68
CA LEU A 427 -13.92 1.03 4.63
C LEU A 427 -13.87 0.14 3.39
N TYR A 428 -12.66 -0.33 3.06
CA TYR A 428 -12.41 -1.23 1.95
C TYR A 428 -11.16 -2.06 2.22
N ALA A 429 -11.18 -3.32 1.81
CA ALA A 429 -10.00 -4.16 1.72
C ALA A 429 -10.19 -5.17 0.59
N ARG A 430 -9.17 -5.33 -0.26
CA ARG A 430 -9.12 -6.35 -1.31
C ARG A 430 -7.70 -6.89 -1.44
N GLY A 431 -7.56 -8.20 -1.25
CA GLY A 431 -6.39 -8.97 -1.64
C GLY A 431 -6.62 -9.67 -2.97
N GLN A 432 -5.65 -10.50 -3.39
CA GLN A 432 -5.66 -11.20 -4.69
C GLN A 432 -5.98 -10.23 -5.83
N VAL A 433 -5.20 -9.15 -5.87
CA VAL A 433 -5.39 -8.03 -6.80
C VAL A 433 -4.04 -7.37 -7.05
N TRP A 434 -3.81 -6.92 -8.28
CA TRP A 434 -2.80 -5.90 -8.55
C TRP A 434 -3.44 -4.52 -8.63
N GLY A 435 -2.72 -3.48 -8.27
CA GLY A 435 -3.23 -2.12 -8.42
C GLY A 435 -2.48 -1.06 -7.65
N PHE A 436 -3.09 0.13 -7.62
CA PHE A 436 -2.54 1.33 -7.00
C PHE A 436 -3.67 2.24 -6.50
N ALA A 437 -3.30 3.35 -5.85
CA ALA A 437 -4.23 4.33 -5.33
C ALA A 437 -3.93 5.74 -5.85
N THR A 438 -4.94 6.59 -5.81
CA THR A 438 -4.80 8.03 -6.07
C THR A 438 -5.50 8.84 -5.00
N LEU A 439 -4.99 10.03 -4.70
CA LEU A 439 -5.58 10.99 -3.77
C LEU A 439 -5.82 12.32 -4.48
N GLU A 440 -7.06 12.81 -4.47
CA GLU A 440 -7.40 14.19 -4.87
C GLU A 440 -7.61 15.03 -3.61
N LEU A 441 -6.68 15.96 -3.33
CA LEU A 441 -6.74 16.87 -2.20
C LEU A 441 -7.45 18.17 -2.60
N GLY A 442 -8.43 18.59 -1.82
CA GLY A 442 -9.07 19.89 -1.93
C GLY A 442 -8.80 20.80 -0.71
N GLU A 443 -9.60 21.85 -0.56
CA GLU A 443 -9.44 22.83 0.54
C GLU A 443 -9.68 22.20 1.93
N ASP A 444 -10.79 21.49 2.13
CA ASP A 444 -11.13 20.92 3.45
C ASP A 444 -11.47 19.41 3.39
N GLU A 445 -11.44 18.83 2.20
CA GLU A 445 -11.76 17.43 1.93
C GLU A 445 -10.76 16.86 0.93
N ALA A 446 -10.52 15.56 1.02
CA ALA A 446 -9.77 14.79 0.06
C ALA A 446 -10.57 13.55 -0.35
N GLU A 447 -10.30 13.02 -1.53
CA GLU A 447 -10.86 11.78 -2.04
C GLU A 447 -9.74 10.77 -2.27
N VAL A 448 -9.88 9.55 -1.74
CA VAL A 448 -9.01 8.41 -2.07
C VAL A 448 -9.75 7.50 -3.04
N THR A 449 -9.06 7.06 -4.09
CA THR A 449 -9.57 6.12 -5.08
C THR A 449 -8.61 4.95 -5.23
N LEU A 450 -9.13 3.73 -5.20
CA LEU A 450 -8.36 2.49 -5.41
C LEU A 450 -8.65 1.94 -6.81
N LEU A 451 -7.59 1.61 -7.52
CA LEU A 451 -7.60 1.20 -8.92
C LEU A 451 -7.00 -0.20 -9.03
N ALA A 452 -7.81 -1.17 -9.46
CA ALA A 452 -7.40 -2.55 -9.65
C ALA A 452 -7.08 -2.85 -11.11
N ILE A 453 -6.10 -3.72 -11.32
CA ILE A 453 -5.63 -4.22 -12.60
C ILE A 453 -5.93 -5.72 -12.68
N PRO A 454 -6.45 -6.24 -13.80
CA PRO A 454 -6.77 -7.65 -13.96
C PRO A 454 -5.52 -8.54 -14.04
N ASP A 455 -5.69 -9.82 -13.71
CA ASP A 455 -4.61 -10.83 -13.71
C ASP A 455 -4.21 -11.29 -15.13
N ASP A 456 -4.84 -10.75 -16.18
CA ASP A 456 -4.59 -11.14 -17.57
C ASP A 456 -3.38 -10.46 -18.21
N GLY A 457 -2.65 -9.65 -17.44
CA GLY A 457 -1.46 -8.91 -17.86
C GLY A 457 -1.75 -7.62 -18.66
N SER A 458 -3.02 -7.28 -18.87
CA SER A 458 -3.42 -5.99 -19.44
C SER A 458 -3.27 -4.85 -18.42
N SER A 459 -3.23 -3.61 -18.90
CA SER A 459 -3.22 -2.40 -18.07
C SER A 459 -4.62 -1.80 -17.88
N ALA A 460 -5.68 -2.60 -18.06
CA ALA A 460 -7.05 -2.12 -17.89
C ALA A 460 -7.30 -1.71 -16.42
N ILE A 461 -7.88 -0.54 -16.22
CA ILE A 461 -8.13 0.02 -14.89
C ILE A 461 -9.60 -0.20 -14.51
N ASP A 462 -9.83 -0.82 -13.36
CA ASP A 462 -11.11 -0.90 -12.69
C ASP A 462 -11.09 -0.02 -11.43
N GLU A 463 -12.00 0.95 -11.34
CA GLU A 463 -12.17 1.75 -10.13
C GLU A 463 -13.00 0.95 -9.12
N VAL A 464 -12.33 0.39 -8.12
CA VAL A 464 -12.94 -0.57 -7.21
C VAL A 464 -13.47 0.06 -5.93
N PHE A 465 -12.98 1.25 -5.59
CA PHE A 465 -13.38 1.97 -4.39
C PHE A 465 -13.06 3.46 -4.48
N THR A 466 -13.94 4.30 -3.94
CA THR A 466 -13.68 5.73 -3.71
C THR A 466 -14.26 6.16 -2.36
N HIS A 467 -13.57 7.05 -1.66
CA HIS A 467 -14.03 7.61 -0.39
C HIS A 467 -13.55 9.04 -0.18
N ARG A 468 -14.48 9.92 0.25
CA ARG A 468 -14.17 11.30 0.65
C ARG A 468 -14.04 11.41 2.16
N PHE A 469 -12.99 12.08 2.61
CA PHE A 469 -12.72 12.34 4.01
C PHE A 469 -12.29 13.78 4.24
N LYS A 470 -12.43 14.26 5.47
CA LYS A 470 -12.12 15.65 5.82
C LYS A 470 -10.67 15.79 6.24
N ARG A 471 -10.10 16.96 5.94
CA ARG A 471 -8.81 17.40 6.47
C ARG A 471 -8.84 17.42 8.01
N ARG A 472 -7.79 16.93 8.63
CA ARG A 472 -7.64 16.79 10.09
C ARG A 472 -6.80 17.91 10.68
N SER A 473 -5.68 18.21 10.04
CA SER A 473 -4.72 19.23 10.45
C SER A 473 -5.32 20.65 10.33
N GLY A 474 -4.86 21.58 11.18
CA GLY A 474 -5.24 23.00 11.04
C GLY A 474 -6.56 23.48 11.70
N ARG A 475 -7.25 22.66 12.50
CA ARG A 475 -8.34 23.15 13.40
C ARG A 475 -7.80 23.42 14.81
N ASP A 476 -8.18 24.57 15.37
CA ASP A 476 -7.66 25.14 16.62
C ASP A 476 -7.28 24.12 17.71
N ALA A 477 -6.02 24.17 18.13
CA ALA A 477 -5.47 23.44 19.28
C ALA A 477 -6.18 23.75 20.62
N GLY A 478 -7.19 24.63 20.63
CA GLY A 478 -7.97 25.02 21.81
C GLY A 478 -8.88 23.93 22.37
N ALA A 479 -9.11 22.82 21.64
CA ALA A 479 -9.93 21.70 22.12
C ALA A 479 -9.13 20.64 22.91
N LEU A 480 -7.80 20.59 22.79
CA LEU A 480 -6.96 19.58 23.45
C LEU A 480 -6.40 20.04 24.81
N THR A 481 -6.71 21.25 25.27
CA THR A 481 -6.20 21.80 26.55
C THR A 481 -7.02 21.46 27.79
N GLN A 482 -7.95 20.48 27.76
CA GLN A 482 -8.72 20.07 28.94
C GLN A 482 -8.45 18.65 29.44
N ALA A 483 -7.23 18.15 29.28
CA ALA A 483 -6.79 16.97 30.03
C ALA A 483 -5.35 17.16 30.55
N SER A 484 -5.24 17.63 31.80
CA SER A 484 -4.13 17.34 32.73
C SER A 484 -4.49 17.85 34.13
N PRO A 485 -4.02 17.22 35.23
CA PRO A 485 -3.28 15.97 35.34
C PRO A 485 -4.14 14.77 35.77
#